data_AF-A0A534ZMX3-F1
#
_entry.id   AF-A0A534ZMX3-F1
#
_cell.length_a   1.000
_cell.length_b   1.000
_cell.length_c   1.000
_cell.angle_alpha   90.00
_cell.angle_beta   90.00
_cell.angle_gamma   90.00
#
_symmetry.space_group_name_H-M   'P 1'
#
loop_
_entity.id
_entity.type
_entity.pdbx_description
1 polymer ?
#
loop_
_entity_poly.entity_id
_entity_poly.type
_entity_poly.pdbx_seq_one_letter_code
_entity_poly.pdbx_strand_id
1 'polypeptide(L)' 'MKEYRNPQDVHAPLGAYTHQVELHGERLLVMSGQVGMDQDGTVPEGTIAQLNLALDNVRRNLVAAGLDT' A
#
# COMPACT_ATOMS: atom_id res chain seq x y z
N MET A 1 -19.63 1.64 6.81
CA MET A 1 -18.56 1.91 7.82
C MET A 1 -17.26 2.17 7.06
N LYS A 2 -16.36 3.00 7.62
CA LYS A 2 -15.03 3.25 7.05
C LYS A 2 -13.99 2.56 7.93
N GLU A 3 -13.06 1.85 7.32
CA GLU A 3 -11.92 1.26 8.00
C GLU A 3 -10.61 1.81 7.42
N TYR A 4 -9.69 2.21 8.30
CA TYR A 4 -8.43 2.84 7.94
C TYR A 4 -7.30 1.86 8.25
N ARG A 5 -6.41 1.59 7.30
CA ARG A 5 -5.29 0.65 7.50
C ARG A 5 -3.97 1.20 6.96
N ASN A 6 -2.91 0.99 7.73
CA ASN A 6 -1.53 1.05 7.29
C ASN A 6 -0.95 -0.36 7.42
N PRO A 7 -0.80 -1.13 6.32
CA PRO A 7 -0.21 -2.46 6.36
C PRO A 7 1.19 -2.44 6.98
N GLN A 8 1.54 -3.46 7.77
CA GLN A 8 2.85 -3.53 8.45
C GLN A 8 3.99 -3.91 7.51
N ASP A 9 3.67 -4.55 6.38
CA ASP A 9 4.57 -5.02 5.35
C ASP A 9 4.76 -3.99 4.21
N VAL A 10 4.22 -2.77 4.37
CA VAL A 10 4.41 -1.62 3.48
C VAL A 10 5.12 -0.52 4.25
N HIS A 11 5.96 0.27 3.57
CA HIS A 11 6.63 1.44 4.16
C HIS A 11 5.64 2.34 4.91
N ALA A 12 6.05 3.07 5.95
CA ALA A 12 5.15 4.00 6.64
C ALA A 12 4.67 5.14 5.70
N PRO A 13 3.47 5.72 5.91
CA PRO A 13 3.03 6.88 5.15
C PRO A 13 4.06 8.02 5.20
N LEU A 14 4.42 8.56 4.03
CA LEU A 14 5.42 9.64 3.89
C LEU A 14 4.91 11.03 4.30
N GLY A 15 3.68 11.12 4.77
CA GLY A 15 3.03 12.35 5.20
C GLY A 15 1.77 12.07 5.99
N ALA A 16 0.95 13.08 6.21
CA ALA A 16 -0.30 13.00 6.98
C ALA A 16 -1.44 12.32 6.18
N TYR A 17 -1.27 11.05 5.82
CA TYR A 17 -2.27 10.23 5.15
C TYR A 17 -2.31 8.80 5.71
N THR A 18 -3.27 8.00 5.24
CA THR A 18 -3.36 6.55 5.51
C THR A 18 -3.26 5.81 4.19
N HIS A 19 -2.54 4.69 4.15
CA HIS A 19 -2.34 3.94 2.90
C HIS A 19 -3.63 3.51 2.25
N GLN A 20 -4.59 3.02 3.02
CA GLN A 20 -5.88 2.63 2.47
C GLN A 20 -7.05 2.88 3.40
N VAL A 21 -8.20 3.17 2.77
CA VAL A 21 -9.49 3.29 3.43
C VAL A 21 -10.47 2.35 2.73
N GLU A 22 -11.05 1.42 3.48
CA GLU A 22 -12.11 0.54 2.97
C GLU A 22 -13.48 1.09 3.31
N LEU A 23 -14.35 1.20 2.31
CA LEU A 23 -15.74 1.59 2.41
C LEU A 23 -16.61 0.34 2.37
N HIS A 24 -17.06 -0.12 3.53
CA HIS A 24 -17.76 -1.42 3.67
C HIS A 24 -19.15 -1.46 3.00
N GLY A 25 -19.76 -0.31 2.72
CA GLY A 25 -21.09 -0.25 2.10
C GLY A 25 -21.12 -0.77 0.67
N GLU A 26 -20.11 -0.40 -0.12
CA GLU A 26 -19.96 -0.77 -1.53
C GLU A 26 -18.75 -1.68 -1.79
N ARG A 27 -18.11 -2.18 -0.71
CA ARG A 27 -16.85 -2.92 -0.70
C ARG A 27 -15.82 -2.29 -1.66
N LEU A 28 -15.53 -1.00 -1.43
CA LEU A 28 -14.55 -0.23 -2.20
C LEU A 28 -13.31 0.03 -1.35
N LEU A 29 -12.14 -0.33 -1.87
CA LEU A 29 -10.86 0.02 -1.28
C LEU A 29 -10.28 1.24 -2.00
N VAL A 30 -10.13 2.35 -1.28
CA VAL A 30 -9.43 3.55 -1.77
C VAL A 30 -8.00 3.49 -1.26
N MET A 31 -7.04 3.37 -2.18
CA MET A 31 -5.62 3.25 -1.88
C MET A 31 -4.86 4.51 -2.30
N SER A 32 -3.95 4.98 -1.45
CA SER A 32 -2.99 6.02 -1.79
C SER A 32 -1.93 5.49 -2.77
N GLY A 33 -1.30 6.37 -3.54
CA GLY A 33 -0.24 5.98 -4.47
C GLY A 33 0.91 5.25 -3.75
N GLN A 34 1.29 4.09 -4.28
CA GLN A 34 2.40 3.29 -3.77
C GLN A 34 3.69 3.63 -4.52
N VAL A 35 4.79 3.68 -3.78
CA VAL A 35 6.13 3.98 -4.32
C VAL A 35 7.07 2.79 -4.13
N GLY A 36 8.19 2.78 -4.86
CA GLY A 36 9.23 1.77 -4.75
C GLY A 36 10.09 1.93 -3.50
N MET A 37 9.48 1.89 -2.33
CA MET A 37 10.13 1.96 -1.02
C MET A 37 9.76 0.72 -0.22
N ASP A 38 10.75 0.06 0.40
CA ASP A 38 10.51 -1.11 1.22
C ASP A 38 10.09 -0.71 2.64
N GLN A 39 9.61 -1.69 3.42
CA GLN A 39 9.13 -1.50 4.79
C GLN A 39 10.13 -0.79 5.72
N ASP A 40 11.44 -0.93 5.45
CA ASP A 40 12.52 -0.31 6.22
C ASP A 40 12.87 1.12 5.76
N GLY A 41 12.17 1.63 4.74
CA GLY A 41 12.39 2.95 4.14
C GLY A 41 13.41 2.96 3.01
N THR A 42 14.02 1.82 2.66
CA THR A 42 15.00 1.73 1.58
C THR A 42 14.33 1.89 0.22
N VAL A 43 14.96 2.65 -0.68
CA VAL A 43 14.57 2.76 -2.09
C VAL A 43 15.68 2.12 -2.94
N PRO A 44 15.42 1.03 -3.67
CA PRO A 44 16.45 0.36 -4.46
C PRO A 44 16.91 1.24 -5.63
N GLU A 45 18.14 1.02 -6.07
CA GLU A 45 18.64 1.63 -7.30
C GLU A 45 17.96 1.02 -8.53
N GLY A 46 17.72 1.86 -9.55
CA GLY A 46 17.17 1.44 -10.84
C GLY A 46 15.65 1.47 -10.91
N THR A 47 15.15 2.03 -12.02
CA THR A 47 13.72 2.29 -12.23
C THR A 47 12.87 1.02 -12.22
N ILE A 48 13.37 -0.08 -12.78
CA ILE A 48 12.63 -1.35 -12.83
C ILE A 48 12.48 -1.96 -11.43
N ALA A 49 13.51 -1.90 -10.59
CA ALA A 49 13.44 -2.39 -9.23
C ALA A 49 12.42 -1.58 -8.41
N GLN A 50 12.43 -0.25 -8.55
CA GLN A 50 11.46 0.61 -7.90
C GLN A 50 10.02 0.36 -8.38
N LEU A 51 9.82 0.15 -9.69
CA LEU A 51 8.51 -0.17 -10.25
C LEU A 51 7.97 -1.49 -9.73
N ASN A 52 8.80 -2.54 -9.73
CA ASN A 52 8.42 -3.85 -9.19
C ASN A 52 8.02 -3.73 -7.71
N LEU A 53 8.83 -3.03 -6.91
CA LEU A 53 8.54 -2.81 -5.50
C LEU A 53 7.28 -1.98 -5.27
N ALA A 54 7.01 -0.98 -6.11
CA ALA A 54 5.76 -0.21 -6.05
C ALA A 54 4.53 -1.10 -6.33
N LEU A 55 4.62 -1.99 -7.31
CA LEU A 55 3.55 -2.96 -7.62
C LEU A 55 3.39 -4.01 -6.50
N ASP A 56 4.49 -4.46 -5.91
CA ASP A 56 4.45 -5.35 -4.74
C ASP A 56 3.76 -4.67 -3.56
N ASN A 57 4.04 -3.37 -3.32
CA ASN A 57 3.37 -2.59 -2.28
C ASN A 57 1.86 -2.46 -2.54
N VAL A 58 1.42 -2.35 -3.81
CA VAL A 58 -0.01 -2.41 -4.17
C VAL A 58 -0.59 -3.77 -3.76
N ARG A 59 0.09 -4.87 -4.12
CA ARG A 59 -0.35 -6.23 -3.76
C ARG A 59 -0.43 -6.42 -2.24
N ARG A 60 0.57 -5.97 -1.47
CA ARG A 60 0.59 -6.05 0.01
C ARG A 60 -0.59 -5.31 0.63
N ASN A 61 -0.96 -4.13 0.12
CA ASN A 61 -2.17 -3.43 0.55
C ASN A 61 -3.44 -4.26 0.29
N LEU A 62 -3.57 -4.87 -0.89
CA LEU A 62 -4.70 -5.75 -1.22
C LEU A 62 -4.79 -6.97 -0.29
N VAL A 63 -3.66 -7.62 0.00
CA VAL A 63 -3.58 -8.73 0.95
C VAL A 63 -4.05 -8.29 2.34
N ALA A 64 -3.57 -7.13 2.82
CA ALA A 64 -3.96 -6.58 4.12
C ALA A 64 -5.45 -6.20 4.20
N ALA A 65 -6.12 -5.98 3.06
CA ALA A 65 -7.56 -5.77 2.98
C ALA A 65 -8.36 -7.05 2.67
N GLY A 66 -7.70 -8.22 2.52
CA GLY A 66 -8.36 -9.46 2.14
C GLY A 66 -8.95 -9.45 0.72
N LEU A 67 -8.29 -8.75 -0.21
CA LEU A 67 -8.72 -8.57 -1.60
C LEU A 67 -7.77 -9.22 -2.64
N ASP A 68 -6.77 -9.97 -2.18
CA ASP A 68 -5.87 -10.76 -3.02
C ASP A 68 -6.41 -12.18 -3.20
N THR A 69 -6.23 -12.75 -4.41
CA THR A 69 -6.74 -14.08 -4.80
C THR A 69 -5.75 -15.20 -4.58
#